data_AF-A0A1M5R498-F1
#
_entry.id   AF-A0A1M5R498-F1
#
_cell.length_a   1.000
_cell.length_b   1.000
_cell.length_c   1.000
_cell.angle_alpha   90.00
_cell.angle_beta   90.00
_cell.angle_gamma   90.00
#
_symmetry.space_group_name_H-M   'P 1'
#
loop_
_entity.id
_entity.type
_entity.pdbx_description
1 polymer ?
#
loop_
_entity_poly.entity_id
_entity_poly.type
_entity_poly.pdbx_seq_one_letter_code
_entity_poly.pdbx_strand_id
1 'polypeptide(L)'
;MKKLENIFELILGLIVFSIIMVFLLLFGGVLGVIIGAILQATLAPWLFWPGFILGEIIFIVSFWHNFLYSTETPNTRTDSSFAAYRRIKLIRNLTK
;
A
#
# COMPACT_ATOMS: atom_id res chain seq x y z
N MET A 1 -36.89 -4.38 -15.69
CA MET A 1 -35.60 -5.05 -15.95
C MET A 1 -34.44 -4.30 -15.27
N LYS A 2 -34.24 -2.99 -15.47
CA LYS A 2 -33.18 -2.18 -14.81
C LYS A 2 -33.07 -2.31 -13.28
N LYS A 3 -34.19 -2.46 -12.56
CA LYS A 3 -34.20 -2.58 -11.09
C LYS A 3 -33.60 -3.91 -10.60
N LEU A 4 -33.67 -4.97 -11.42
CA LEU A 4 -33.13 -6.29 -11.11
C LEU A 4 -31.62 -6.34 -11.41
N GLU A 5 -31.17 -5.68 -12.47
CA GLU A 5 -29.75 -5.51 -12.81
C GLU A 5 -29.00 -4.74 -11.72
N ASN A 6 -29.54 -3.62 -11.23
CA ASN A 6 -28.90 -2.85 -10.16
C ASN A 6 -28.77 -3.64 -8.84
N ILE A 7 -29.74 -4.50 -8.52
CA ILE A 7 -29.67 -5.36 -7.32
C ILE A 7 -28.59 -6.43 -7.51
N PHE A 8 -28.49 -7.01 -8.71
CA PHE A 8 -27.47 -8.00 -9.04
C PHE A 8 -26.05 -7.40 -8.99
N GLU A 9 -25.85 -6.21 -9.56
CA GLU A 9 -24.57 -5.48 -9.50
C GLU A 9 -24.17 -5.14 -8.06
N LEU A 10 -25.13 -4.74 -7.22
CA LEU A 10 -24.86 -4.43 -5.82
C LEU A 10 -24.43 -5.68 -5.05
N ILE A 11 -25.12 -6.80 -5.24
CA ILE A 11 -24.77 -8.07 -4.60
C ILE A 11 -23.40 -8.56 -5.08
N LEU A 12 -23.13 -8.49 -6.38
CA LEU A 12 -21.84 -8.89 -6.95
C LEU A 12 -20.71 -8.00 -6.41
N GLY A 13 -20.91 -6.69 -6.34
CA GLY A 13 -19.95 -5.75 -5.77
C GLY A 13 -19.66 -6.04 -4.30
N LEU A 14 -20.67 -6.39 -3.52
CA LEU A 14 -20.52 -6.75 -2.10
C LEU A 14 -19.73 -8.04 -1.92
N ILE A 15 -19.99 -9.06 -2.75
CA ILE A 15 -19.24 -10.32 -2.74
C ILE A 15 -17.76 -10.08 -3.08
N VAL A 16 -17.50 -9.34 -4.16
CA VAL A 16 -16.12 -9.01 -4.58
C VAL A 16 -15.39 -8.22 -3.50
N PHE A 17 -16.05 -7.23 -2.90
CA PHE A 17 -15.50 -6.46 -1.78
C PHE A 17 -15.17 -7.34 -0.57
N SER A 18 -16.08 -8.23 -0.18
CA SER A 18 -15.84 -9.16 0.92
C SER A 18 -14.66 -10.09 0.66
N ILE A 19 -14.53 -10.62 -0.56
CA ILE A 19 -13.38 -11.47 -0.95
C ILE A 19 -12.08 -10.66 -0.82
N ILE A 20 -12.03 -9.46 -1.38
CA ILE A 20 -10.85 -8.58 -1.31
C ILE A 20 -10.47 -8.30 0.15
N MET A 21 -11.45 -8.02 1.02
CA MET A 21 -11.20 -7.78 2.45
C MET A 21 -10.64 -9.00 3.18
N VAL A 22 -11.14 -10.21 2.88
CA VAL A 22 -10.60 -11.45 3.45
C VAL A 22 -9.15 -11.66 3.02
N PHE A 23 -8.82 -11.43 1.75
CA PHE A 23 -7.45 -11.53 1.26
C PHE A 23 -6.54 -10.49 1.92
N LEU A 24 -7.01 -9.25 2.09
CA LEU A 24 -6.29 -8.19 2.80
C LEU A 24 -5.96 -8.57 4.24
N LEU A 25 -6.92 -9.13 4.96
CA LEU A 25 -6.73 -9.57 6.35
C LEU A 25 -5.75 -10.75 6.44
N LEU A 26 -5.87 -11.73 5.54
CA LEU A 26 -4.97 -12.90 5.54
C LEU A 26 -3.52 -12.52 5.21
N PHE A 27 -3.30 -11.72 4.16
CA PHE A 27 -1.95 -11.30 3.77
C PHE A 27 -1.36 -10.25 4.73
N GLY A 28 -2.18 -9.31 5.22
CA GLY A 28 -1.78 -8.34 6.23
C GLY A 28 -1.37 -9.00 7.54
N GLY A 29 -2.15 -10.01 7.96
CA GLY A 29 -1.84 -10.80 9.16
C GLY A 29 -0.50 -11.52 9.07
N VAL A 30 -0.09 -12.03 7.91
CA VAL A 30 1.23 -12.67 7.74
C VAL A 30 2.36 -11.67 7.97
N LEU A 31 2.29 -10.48 7.38
CA LEU A 31 3.30 -9.43 7.59
C LEU A 31 3.28 -8.90 9.03
N GLY A 32 2.09 -8.76 9.61
CA GLY A 32 1.91 -8.46 11.03
C GLY A 32 2.62 -9.49 11.91
N VAL A 33 2.40 -10.79 11.68
CA VAL A 33 3.04 -11.87 12.45
C VAL A 33 4.56 -11.82 12.31
N ILE A 34 5.09 -11.58 11.11
CA ILE A 34 6.53 -11.48 10.88
C ILE A 34 7.14 -10.31 11.67
N ILE A 35 6.55 -9.11 11.55
CA ILE A 35 7.07 -7.91 12.24
C ILE A 35 6.90 -8.06 13.76
N GLY A 36 5.75 -8.56 14.22
CA GLY A 36 5.50 -8.87 15.62
C GLY A 36 6.51 -9.86 16.18
N ALA A 37 6.78 -10.96 15.47
CA ALA A 37 7.77 -11.95 15.88
C ALA A 37 9.20 -11.38 15.93
N ILE A 38 9.57 -10.52 14.98
CA ILE A 38 10.88 -9.85 14.97
C ILE A 38 11.04 -8.95 16.19
N LEU A 39 10.04 -8.10 16.49
CA LEU A 39 10.10 -7.21 17.66
C LEU A 39 10.07 -7.98 18.98
N GLN A 40 9.30 -9.07 19.02
CA GLN A 40 9.25 -9.96 20.19
C GLN A 40 10.61 -10.60 20.46
N ALA A 41 11.30 -11.05 19.41
CA ALA A 41 12.58 -11.73 19.51
C ALA A 41 13.76 -10.78 19.80
N THR A 42 13.68 -9.53 19.32
CA THR A 42 14.81 -8.57 19.40
C THR A 42 14.75 -7.62 20.58
N LEU A 43 13.55 -7.22 21.04
CA LEU A 43 13.38 -6.14 22.01
C LEU A 43 12.70 -6.60 23.30
N ALA A 44 11.47 -7.11 23.22
CA ALA A 44 10.73 -7.56 24.41
C ALA A 44 9.51 -8.45 24.07
N PRO A 45 9.15 -9.43 24.94
CA PRO A 45 8.05 -10.36 24.69
C PRO A 45 6.67 -9.72 24.44
N TRP A 46 6.42 -8.54 25.03
CA TRP A 46 5.14 -7.83 24.91
C TRP A 46 5.02 -7.02 23.61
N LEU A 47 6.10 -6.87 22.85
CA LEU A 47 6.12 -6.10 21.59
C LEU A 47 5.55 -6.86 20.38
N PHE A 48 5.16 -8.12 20.56
CA PHE A 48 4.49 -8.90 19.51
C PHE A 48 3.23 -8.18 19.00
N TRP A 49 2.31 -7.82 19.90
CA TRP A 49 1.04 -7.20 19.53
C TRP A 49 1.22 -5.81 18.90
N PRO A 50 2.05 -4.89 19.45
CA PRO A 50 2.40 -3.65 18.78
C PRO A 50 3.01 -3.85 17.39
N GLY A 51 3.92 -4.81 17.23
CA GLY A 51 4.54 -5.13 15.94
C GLY A 51 3.58 -5.72 14.93
N PHE A 52 2.65 -6.56 15.39
CA PHE A 52 1.59 -7.12 14.57
C PHE A 52 0.69 -6.03 13.98
N ILE A 53 0.22 -5.11 14.82
CA ILE A 53 -0.62 -3.98 14.40
C ILE A 53 0.15 -3.07 13.42
N LEU A 54 1.42 -2.79 13.72
CA LEU A 54 2.28 -2.00 12.83
C LEU A 54 2.42 -2.65 11.45
N GLY A 55 2.62 -3.96 11.39
CA GLY A 55 2.72 -4.70 10.13
C GLY A 55 1.43 -4.68 9.32
N GLU A 56 0.27 -4.83 9.98
CA GLU A 56 -1.02 -4.68 9.30
C GLU A 56 -1.24 -3.28 8.74
N ILE A 57 -0.92 -2.22 9.51
CA ILE A 57 -1.05 -0.83 9.03
C ILE A 57 -0.15 -0.59 7.82
N ILE A 58 1.11 -1.00 7.88
CA ILE A 58 2.06 -0.86 6.77
C ILE A 58 1.54 -1.58 5.52
N PHE A 59 0.99 -2.79 5.70
CA PHE A 59 0.43 -3.55 4.59
C PHE A 59 -0.80 -2.87 3.99
N ILE A 60 -1.75 -2.40 4.80
CA ILE A 60 -2.96 -1.71 4.32
C ILE A 60 -2.59 -0.44 3.56
N VAL A 61 -1.67 0.37 4.09
CA VAL A 61 -1.21 1.60 3.43
C VAL A 61 -0.51 1.27 2.11
N SER A 62 0.36 0.26 2.11
CA SER A 62 1.08 -0.18 0.91
C SER A 62 0.13 -0.76 -0.13
N PHE A 63 -0.86 -1.56 0.28
CA PHE A 63 -1.88 -2.11 -0.60
C PHE A 63 -2.75 -1.00 -1.18
N TRP A 64 -3.22 -0.06 -0.35
CA TRP A 64 -4.00 1.10 -0.81
C TRP A 64 -3.22 1.93 -1.83
N HIS A 65 -1.94 2.21 -1.55
CA HIS A 65 -1.06 2.96 -2.45
C HIS A 65 -0.82 2.23 -3.78
N ASN A 66 -0.58 0.92 -3.75
CA ASN A 66 -0.24 0.18 -4.98
C ASN A 66 -1.47 -0.27 -5.77
N PHE A 67 -2.61 -0.49 -5.12
CA PHE A 67 -3.79 -1.09 -5.75
C PHE A 67 -4.84 -0.06 -6.16
N LEU A 68 -5.02 1.03 -5.40
CA LEU A 68 -6.08 2.02 -5.64
C LEU A 68 -5.57 3.32 -6.28
N TYR A 69 -4.34 3.74 -6.01
CA TYR A 69 -3.74 4.87 -6.70
C TYR A 69 -3.20 4.53 -8.09
N SER A 70 -3.04 3.24 -8.43
CA SER A 70 -2.49 2.83 -9.72
C SER A 70 -3.50 2.90 -10.89
N THR A 71 -4.78 3.18 -10.60
CA THR A 71 -5.83 3.41 -11.61
C THR A 71 -5.98 4.88 -12.02
N GLU A 72 -5.35 5.82 -11.32
CA GLU A 72 -5.27 7.23 -11.70
C GLU A 72 -3.88 7.55 -12.28
N THR A 73 -3.71 7.23 -13.57
CA THR A 73 -2.64 7.70 -14.46
C THR A 73 -1.19 7.19 -14.23
N PRO A 74 -0.45 6.87 -15.31
CA PRO A 74 0.96 6.56 -15.21
C PRO A 74 1.74 7.89 -15.10
N ASN A 75 2.36 8.14 -13.96
CA ASN A 75 3.53 9.01 -13.95
C ASN A 75 4.53 8.53 -12.91
N THR A 76 5.12 7.39 -13.25
CA THR A 76 6.56 7.16 -13.09
C THR A 76 7.35 8.40 -13.52
N ARG A 77 7.54 9.34 -12.61
CA ARG A 77 8.82 10.02 -12.45
C ARG A 77 9.10 10.12 -10.97
N THR A 78 9.56 8.99 -10.43
CA THR A 78 10.74 9.04 -9.57
C THR A 78 11.78 9.83 -10.35
N ASP A 79 11.80 11.16 -10.17
CA ASP A 79 12.87 12.00 -10.66
C ASP A 79 14.11 11.50 -9.94
N SER A 80 14.82 10.58 -10.61
CA SER A 80 16.11 10.08 -10.15
C SER A 80 16.92 11.28 -9.69
N SER A 81 17.56 11.17 -8.53
CA SER A 81 18.48 12.18 -7.99
C SER A 81 19.50 12.67 -9.04
N PHE A 82 19.78 11.84 -10.05
CA PHE A 82 20.58 12.16 -11.23
C PHE A 82 19.97 13.23 -12.17
N ALA A 83 18.65 13.22 -12.43
CA ALA A 83 17.98 14.20 -13.28
C ALA A 83 17.91 15.58 -12.60
N ALA A 84 17.65 15.62 -11.30
CA ALA A 84 17.69 16.84 -10.49
C ALA A 84 19.11 17.45 -10.45
N TYR A 85 20.14 16.61 -10.24
CA TYR A 85 21.54 17.05 -10.23
C TYR A 85 21.98 17.63 -11.58
N ARG A 86 21.56 17.05 -12.72
CA ARG A 86 21.83 17.61 -14.05
C ARG A 86 21.19 18.98 -14.24
N ARG A 87 19.94 19.20 -13.80
CA ARG A 87 19.26 20.50 -13.91
C ARG A 87 19.97 21.58 -13.10
N ILE A 88 20.39 21.28 -11.88
CA ILE A 88 21.13 22.22 -11.02
C ILE A 88 22.50 22.57 -11.63
N LYS A 89 23.20 21.58 -12.19
CA LYS A 89 24.50 21.81 -12.86
C LYS A 89 24.36 22.66 -14.13
N LEU A 90 23.28 22.48 -14.88
CA LEU A 90 23.01 23.24 -16.11
C LEU A 90 22.66 24.71 -15.81
N ILE A 91 21.86 24.95 -14.77
CA ILE A 91 21.54 26.31 -14.30
C ILE A 91 22.81 27.01 -13.81
N ARG A 92 23.64 26.32 -13.00
CA ARG A 92 24.92 26.87 -12.51
C ARG A 92 25.89 27.26 -13.63
N ASN A 93 25.85 26.59 -14.78
CA ASN A 93 26.68 26.93 -15.94
C ASN A 93 26.13 28.09 -16.77
N LEU A 94 24.84 28.44 -16.65
CA LEU A 94 24.21 29.55 -17.36
C LEU A 94 24.25 30.87 -16.58
N THR A 95 24.58 30.82 -15.28
CA THR A 95 24.68 32.02 -14.40
C THR A 95 26.13 32.49 -14.21
N LYS A 96 27.08 31.93 -14.96
CA LYS A 96 28.44 32.47 -15.12
C LYS A 96 28.55 33.17 -16.46
#